data_AF-A0A970IEN3-F1
#
_entry.id   AF-A0A970IEN3-F1
#
_cell.length_a   1.000
_cell.length_b   1.000
_cell.length_c   1.000
_cell.angle_alpha   90.00
_cell.angle_beta   90.00
_cell.angle_gamma   90.00
#
_symmetry.space_group_name_H-M   'P 1'
#
loop_
_entity.id
_entity.type
_entity.pdbx_description
1 polymer ?
#
loop_
_entity_poly.entity_id
_entity_poly.type
_entity_poly.pdbx_seq_one_letter_code
_entity_poly.pdbx_strand_id
1 'polypeptide(L)'
;DSLPNENALREVMEYIRTRTRNHTKIAIREIKARFRKAPYGFLDVDTEWLIAKAFMDGLIEFTLNGNSVSLLNETPERIGEYIIKKAYGDKLLIEEKEVIPERYIRSLRNIGKEVFKIPVMPEDTDAMVLRFNEYAEGMVQQLNTLLQEYRVGDYPGQDILKDGVGLIYRTIGMNKSIDVYKYVHEHEDEYLDFIDDFPYIKAFFEGTQKSIWEKTQEYIEIFDESSAYILSEELESITDRMKAILKMSRPYNFIKELPELNERFSRIYSEILDKELAPILVEIQNAKTRVLAEVEKNGLEDIFEGRFRRAFKDLEKKAEACNNVAKINGFRLEADKLKIRFLNEITEELQKRAREQAEKLQVDKSKPSEVEIVKPIKKKRNISIRDINIAHSWQIETIEDIDRYLTALRKRLEQEIEENTIINIEF
;
A
#
# COMPACT_ATOMS: atom_id res chain seq x y z
N ASP A 1 -22.55 -60.05 13.07
CA ASP A 1 -21.15 -60.50 13.18
C ASP A 1 -20.43 -59.71 14.25
N SER A 2 -19.98 -60.38 15.33
CA SER A 2 -19.19 -59.73 16.38
C SER A 2 -17.82 -59.38 15.83
N LEU A 3 -17.38 -58.13 16.00
CA LEU A 3 -16.05 -57.71 15.61
C LEU A 3 -15.01 -58.57 16.37
N PRO A 4 -13.92 -59.03 15.71
CA PRO A 4 -12.85 -59.75 16.40
C PRO A 4 -12.34 -58.96 17.61
N ASN A 5 -12.10 -59.66 18.73
CA ASN A 5 -11.58 -59.11 19.99
C ASN A 5 -12.46 -58.09 20.72
N GLU A 6 -13.75 -57.97 20.39
CA GLU A 6 -14.67 -57.00 21.01
C GLU A 6 -14.77 -57.15 22.54
N ASN A 7 -14.83 -58.38 23.05
CA ASN A 7 -14.87 -58.64 24.50
C ASN A 7 -13.58 -58.19 25.20
N ALA A 8 -12.41 -58.42 24.57
CA ALA A 8 -11.13 -58.01 25.14
C ALA A 8 -10.99 -56.48 25.19
N LEU A 9 -11.43 -55.79 24.12
CA LEU A 9 -11.48 -54.33 24.09
C LEU A 9 -12.42 -53.78 25.17
N ARG A 10 -13.59 -54.39 25.34
CA ARG A 10 -14.58 -53.99 26.36
C ARG A 10 -14.01 -54.09 27.77
N GLU A 11 -13.32 -55.17 28.10
CA GLU A 11 -12.68 -55.37 29.42
C GLU A 11 -11.55 -54.36 29.68
N VAL A 12 -10.68 -54.11 28.69
CA VAL A 12 -9.62 -53.09 28.79
C VAL A 12 -10.21 -51.70 28.98
N MET A 13 -11.23 -51.36 28.20
CA MET A 13 -11.91 -50.08 28.33
C MET A 13 -12.59 -49.92 29.69
N GLU A 14 -13.34 -50.91 30.18
CA GLU A 14 -14.04 -50.81 31.46
C GLU A 14 -13.07 -50.56 32.63
N TYR A 15 -11.88 -51.17 32.57
CA TYR A 15 -10.82 -50.88 33.53
C TYR A 15 -10.35 -49.42 33.46
N ILE A 16 -10.11 -48.90 32.25
CA ILE A 16 -9.70 -47.52 32.03
C ILE A 16 -10.79 -46.56 32.54
N ARG A 17 -12.05 -46.76 32.14
CA ARG A 17 -13.20 -45.95 32.59
C ARG A 17 -13.32 -45.87 34.10
N THR A 18 -13.21 -47.02 34.77
CA THR A 18 -13.32 -47.10 36.24
C THR A 18 -12.25 -46.26 36.92
N ARG A 19 -11.02 -46.24 36.39
CA ARG A 19 -9.92 -45.44 36.94
C ARG A 19 -10.06 -43.96 36.59
N THR A 20 -10.48 -43.63 35.38
CA THR A 20 -10.74 -42.25 34.95
C THR A 20 -11.83 -41.60 35.80
N ARG A 21 -12.93 -42.32 36.11
CA ARG A 21 -13.99 -41.85 37.02
C ARG A 21 -13.48 -41.58 38.44
N ASN A 22 -12.42 -42.26 38.85
CA ASN A 22 -11.72 -42.02 40.12
C ASN A 22 -10.59 -40.99 39.97
N HIS A 23 -10.62 -40.15 38.94
CA HIS A 23 -9.64 -39.10 38.63
C HIS A 23 -8.18 -39.57 38.58
N THR A 24 -7.95 -40.82 38.17
CA THR A 24 -6.61 -41.42 38.10
C THR A 24 -6.27 -41.79 36.66
N LYS A 25 -5.22 -41.18 36.11
CA LYS A 25 -4.62 -41.65 34.84
C LYS A 25 -3.81 -42.91 35.10
N ILE A 26 -3.86 -43.87 34.17
CA ILE A 26 -3.17 -45.17 34.34
C ILE A 26 -1.96 -45.23 33.43
N ALA A 27 -0.81 -45.62 33.97
CA ALA A 27 0.37 -45.91 33.15
C ALA A 27 0.15 -47.18 32.30
N ILE A 28 0.60 -47.17 31.05
CA ILE A 28 0.44 -48.33 30.16
C ILE A 28 1.06 -49.62 30.74
N ARG A 29 2.16 -49.52 31.50
CA ARG A 29 2.76 -50.65 32.23
C ARG A 29 1.77 -51.32 33.18
N GLU A 30 0.96 -50.54 33.87
CA GLU A 30 -0.02 -51.05 34.85
C GLU A 30 -1.17 -51.78 34.15
N ILE A 31 -1.61 -51.29 32.99
CA ILE A 31 -2.63 -51.97 32.18
C ILE A 31 -2.09 -53.32 31.69
N LYS A 32 -0.88 -53.36 31.11
CA LYS A 32 -0.21 -54.61 30.71
C LYS A 32 -0.08 -55.59 31.89
N ALA A 33 0.37 -55.12 33.05
CA ALA A 33 0.53 -55.96 34.24
C ALA A 33 -0.78 -56.55 34.77
N ARG A 34 -1.91 -55.83 34.63
CA ARG A 34 -3.24 -56.32 35.03
C ARG A 34 -3.74 -57.41 34.08
N PHE A 35 -3.73 -57.14 32.77
CA PHE A 35 -4.30 -58.04 31.77
C PHE A 35 -3.42 -59.26 31.47
N ARG A 36 -2.15 -59.25 31.88
CA ARG A 36 -1.28 -60.44 31.86
C ARG A 36 -1.66 -61.49 32.91
N LYS A 37 -2.33 -61.10 34.01
CA LYS A 37 -2.71 -62.01 35.11
C LYS A 37 -4.01 -62.74 34.79
N ALA A 38 -4.23 -63.87 35.46
CA ALA A 38 -5.53 -64.55 35.46
C ALA A 38 -6.63 -63.58 35.96
N PRO A 39 -7.86 -63.60 35.39
CA PRO A 39 -8.39 -64.58 34.44
C PRO A 39 -8.10 -64.29 32.95
N TYR A 40 -7.42 -63.19 32.59
CA TYR A 40 -7.29 -62.74 31.20
C TYR A 40 -6.14 -63.41 30.44
N GLY A 41 -4.91 -63.34 30.98
CA GLY A 41 -3.73 -63.99 30.38
C GLY A 41 -3.25 -63.40 29.04
N PHE A 42 -3.50 -62.11 28.76
CA PHE A 42 -3.11 -61.47 27.50
C PHE A 42 -1.58 -61.36 27.35
N LEU A 43 -1.08 -61.43 26.12
CA LEU A 43 0.30 -61.04 25.82
C LEU A 43 0.43 -59.52 25.85
N ASP A 44 1.65 -59.03 26.09
CA ASP A 44 1.92 -57.58 26.11
C ASP A 44 1.51 -56.95 24.75
N VAL A 45 1.78 -57.63 23.63
CA VAL A 45 1.43 -57.20 22.26
C VAL A 45 -0.09 -57.12 22.03
N ASP A 46 -0.88 -58.03 22.62
CA ASP A 46 -2.34 -58.00 22.51
C ASP A 46 -2.90 -56.76 23.21
N THR A 47 -2.37 -56.46 24.40
CA THR A 47 -2.77 -55.26 25.17
C THR A 47 -2.33 -53.98 24.44
N GLU A 48 -1.13 -53.96 23.87
CA GLU A 48 -0.64 -52.86 23.04
C GLU A 48 -1.55 -52.59 21.85
N TRP A 49 -1.96 -53.63 21.13
CA TRP A 49 -2.89 -53.50 20.00
C TRP A 49 -4.27 -52.99 20.44
N LEU A 50 -4.81 -53.49 21.55
CA LEU A 50 -6.11 -53.02 22.08
C LEU A 50 -6.05 -51.54 22.47
N ILE A 51 -4.95 -51.09 23.06
CA ILE A 51 -4.73 -49.68 23.41
C ILE A 51 -4.59 -48.83 22.15
N ALA A 52 -3.80 -49.27 21.16
CA ALA A 52 -3.67 -48.57 19.90
C ALA A 52 -5.02 -48.44 19.18
N LYS A 53 -5.80 -49.53 19.15
CA LYS A 53 -7.16 -49.53 18.60
C LYS A 53 -8.08 -48.59 19.35
N ALA A 54 -8.13 -48.65 20.68
CA ALA A 54 -8.96 -47.77 21.49
C ALA A 54 -8.62 -46.29 21.26
N PHE A 55 -7.33 -45.97 21.07
CA PHE A 55 -6.88 -44.63 20.73
C PHE A 55 -7.36 -44.20 19.34
N MET A 56 -7.18 -45.05 18.32
CA MET A 56 -7.64 -44.77 16.95
C MET A 56 -9.17 -44.69 16.83
N ASP A 57 -9.90 -45.42 17.66
CA ASP A 57 -11.36 -45.38 17.75
C ASP A 57 -11.85 -44.17 18.59
N GLY A 58 -10.94 -43.30 19.06
CA GLY A 58 -11.27 -42.09 19.82
C GLY A 58 -11.81 -42.35 21.23
N LEU A 59 -11.58 -43.53 21.81
CA LEU A 59 -12.13 -43.93 23.10
C LEU A 59 -11.24 -43.51 24.29
N ILE A 60 -9.94 -43.32 24.07
CA ILE A 60 -8.96 -42.96 25.09
C ILE A 60 -8.08 -41.81 24.62
N GLU A 61 -7.53 -41.06 25.58
CA GLU A 61 -6.50 -40.06 25.32
C GLU A 61 -5.18 -40.40 26.03
N PHE A 62 -4.08 -39.90 25.47
CA PHE A 62 -2.74 -40.12 25.99
C PHE A 62 -2.16 -38.85 26.58
N THR A 63 -1.46 -38.99 27.70
CA THR A 63 -0.61 -37.94 28.27
C THR A 63 0.80 -38.49 28.44
N LEU A 64 1.80 -37.79 27.92
CA LEU A 64 3.22 -38.13 28.07
C LEU A 64 3.97 -36.95 28.70
N ASN A 65 4.61 -37.19 29.85
CA ASN A 65 5.35 -36.16 30.60
C ASN A 65 4.53 -34.88 30.88
N GLY A 66 3.21 -35.02 31.11
CA GLY A 66 2.30 -33.90 31.36
C GLY A 66 1.69 -33.26 30.11
N ASN A 67 2.14 -33.62 28.91
CA ASN A 67 1.60 -33.10 27.65
C ASN A 67 0.63 -34.09 27.01
N SER A 68 -0.44 -33.58 26.40
CA SER A 68 -1.36 -34.39 25.60
C SER A 68 -0.65 -34.94 24.36
N VAL A 69 -0.91 -36.21 24.03
CA VAL A 69 -0.44 -36.84 22.79
C VAL A 69 -1.66 -37.18 21.95
N SER A 70 -1.73 -36.64 20.74
CA SER A 70 -2.82 -36.84 19.78
C SER A 70 -2.29 -36.87 18.35
N LEU A 71 -3.13 -37.22 17.39
CA LEU A 71 -2.79 -37.12 15.96
C LEU A 71 -2.61 -35.67 15.48
N LEU A 72 -2.97 -34.68 16.31
CA LEU A 72 -2.77 -33.26 16.00
C LEU A 72 -1.32 -32.81 16.24
N ASN A 73 -0.58 -33.48 17.13
CA ASN A 73 0.74 -33.02 17.57
C ASN A 73 1.84 -34.09 17.51
N GLU A 74 1.51 -35.31 17.09
CA GLU A 74 2.46 -36.42 17.05
C GLU A 74 2.16 -37.35 15.87
N THR A 75 3.19 -38.02 15.34
CA THR A 75 3.00 -38.95 14.20
C THR A 75 2.51 -40.32 14.67
N PRO A 76 1.75 -41.05 13.83
CA PRO A 76 1.29 -42.41 14.15
C PRO A 76 2.42 -43.36 14.57
N GLU A 77 3.60 -43.24 13.94
CA GLU A 77 4.77 -44.06 14.25
C GLU A 77 5.25 -43.80 15.67
N ARG A 78 5.38 -42.53 16.06
CA ARG A 78 5.84 -42.14 17.40
C ARG A 78 4.83 -42.52 18.48
N ILE A 79 3.54 -42.37 18.21
CA ILE A 79 2.48 -42.87 19.09
C ILE A 79 2.61 -44.39 19.27
N GLY A 80 2.85 -45.13 18.18
CA GLY A 80 3.14 -46.56 18.24
C GLY A 80 4.37 -46.88 19.09
N GLU A 81 5.45 -46.11 18.97
CA GLU A 81 6.63 -46.26 19.82
C GLU A 81 6.34 -46.04 21.31
N TYR A 82 5.49 -45.05 21.65
CA TYR A 82 5.08 -44.78 23.02
C TYR A 82 4.32 -45.95 23.64
N ILE A 83 3.52 -46.65 22.84
CA ILE A 83 2.74 -47.81 23.27
C ILE A 83 3.65 -49.05 23.46
N ILE A 84 4.60 -49.26 22.55
CA ILE A 84 5.39 -50.49 22.46
C ILE A 84 6.68 -50.43 23.31
N LYS A 85 7.45 -49.35 23.24
CA LYS A 85 8.79 -49.32 23.85
C LYS A 85 8.70 -49.24 25.38
N LYS A 86 9.44 -50.12 26.06
CA LYS A 86 9.52 -50.19 27.53
C LYS A 86 9.87 -48.85 28.20
N ALA A 87 10.65 -48.00 27.54
CA ALA A 87 11.06 -46.69 28.06
C ALA A 87 9.89 -45.73 28.37
N TYR A 88 8.72 -45.96 27.77
CA TYR A 88 7.52 -45.15 27.97
C TYR A 88 6.49 -45.82 28.90
N GLY A 89 6.75 -47.03 29.38
CA GLY A 89 5.77 -47.82 30.14
C GLY A 89 5.17 -47.10 31.35
N ASP A 90 5.97 -46.28 32.03
CA ASP A 90 5.56 -45.52 33.22
C ASP A 90 5.18 -44.07 32.92
N LYS A 91 5.49 -43.61 31.71
CA LYS A 91 5.38 -42.22 31.31
C LYS A 91 4.13 -41.97 30.47
N LEU A 92 3.72 -42.95 29.67
CA LEU A 92 2.50 -42.89 28.87
C LEU A 92 1.31 -43.20 29.77
N LEU A 93 0.58 -42.15 30.11
CA LEU A 93 -0.63 -42.19 30.92
C LEU A 93 -1.85 -42.22 30.01
N ILE A 94 -2.84 -43.01 30.39
CA ILE A 94 -4.04 -43.31 29.61
C ILE A 94 -5.28 -43.03 30.47
N GLU A 95 -6.27 -42.39 29.86
CA GLU A 95 -7.59 -42.16 30.44
C GLU A 95 -8.69 -42.24 29.37
N GLU A 96 -9.95 -42.44 29.78
CA GLU A 96 -11.11 -42.36 28.90
C GLU A 96 -11.23 -40.96 28.32
N LYS A 97 -11.43 -40.87 27.00
CA LYS A 97 -11.59 -39.61 26.30
C LYS A 97 -12.96 -39.00 26.60
N GLU A 98 -13.01 -37.68 26.77
CA GLU A 98 -14.27 -36.95 26.93
C GLU A 98 -15.12 -37.07 25.64
N VAL A 99 -16.39 -37.45 25.81
CA VAL A 99 -17.35 -37.50 24.70
C VAL A 99 -17.69 -36.09 24.27
N ILE A 100 -17.49 -35.79 22.99
CA ILE A 100 -17.76 -34.47 22.43
C ILE A 100 -19.28 -34.25 22.35
N PRO A 101 -19.83 -33.18 22.95
CA PRO A 101 -21.26 -32.89 22.85
C PRO A 101 -21.71 -32.70 21.40
N GLU A 102 -22.83 -33.29 21.01
CA GLU A 102 -23.35 -33.24 19.63
C GLU A 102 -23.54 -31.80 19.12
N ARG A 103 -23.86 -30.85 20.02
CA ARG A 103 -23.95 -29.42 19.67
C ARG A 103 -22.63 -28.85 19.13
N TYR A 104 -21.49 -29.23 19.69
CA TYR A 104 -20.18 -28.76 19.22
C TYR A 104 -19.82 -29.42 17.89
N ILE A 105 -20.17 -30.70 17.72
CA ILE A 105 -20.00 -31.41 16.45
C ILE A 105 -20.79 -30.72 15.35
N ARG A 106 -22.04 -30.31 15.64
CA ARG A 106 -22.86 -29.54 14.70
C ARG A 106 -22.23 -28.18 14.35
N SER A 107 -21.75 -27.42 15.32
CA SER A 107 -21.08 -26.14 15.05
C SER A 107 -19.83 -26.32 14.17
N LEU A 108 -18.97 -27.30 14.47
CA LEU A 108 -17.78 -27.59 13.64
C LEU A 108 -18.18 -27.95 12.20
N ARG A 109 -19.21 -28.80 12.01
CA ARG A 109 -19.72 -29.15 10.67
C ARG A 109 -20.29 -27.93 9.96
N ASN A 110 -21.04 -27.09 10.67
CA ASN A 110 -21.63 -25.87 10.11
C ASN A 110 -20.54 -24.92 9.63
N ILE A 111 -19.57 -24.56 10.48
CA ILE A 111 -18.45 -23.70 10.11
C ILE A 111 -17.59 -24.33 9.01
N GLY A 112 -17.30 -25.62 9.11
CA GLY A 112 -16.57 -26.36 8.07
C GLY A 112 -17.24 -26.24 6.70
N LYS A 113 -18.57 -26.30 6.65
CA LYS A 113 -19.35 -26.18 5.43
C LYS A 113 -19.49 -24.73 4.97
N GLU A 114 -19.83 -23.80 5.85
CA GLU A 114 -20.18 -22.43 5.46
C GLU A 114 -18.95 -21.56 5.24
N VAL A 115 -17.91 -21.68 6.07
CA VAL A 115 -16.68 -20.88 5.96
C VAL A 115 -15.67 -21.52 5.02
N PHE A 116 -15.40 -22.81 5.21
CA PHE A 116 -14.32 -23.51 4.48
C PHE A 116 -14.80 -24.31 3.27
N LYS A 117 -16.12 -24.39 3.05
CA LYS A 117 -16.75 -25.15 1.95
C LYS A 117 -16.29 -26.62 1.91
N ILE A 118 -16.06 -27.23 3.07
CA ILE A 118 -15.64 -28.63 3.19
C ILE A 118 -16.79 -29.54 2.70
N PRO A 119 -16.58 -30.37 1.66
CA PRO A 119 -17.67 -31.10 1.01
C PRO A 119 -18.19 -32.29 1.83
N VAL A 120 -17.30 -32.97 2.55
CA VAL A 120 -17.63 -34.15 3.38
C VAL A 120 -16.80 -34.08 4.64
N MET A 121 -17.42 -34.20 5.81
CA MET A 121 -16.69 -34.38 7.07
C MET A 121 -16.61 -35.87 7.43
N PRO A 122 -15.48 -36.36 7.95
CA PRO A 122 -15.38 -37.69 8.55
C PRO A 122 -16.39 -37.90 9.68
N GLU A 123 -16.66 -39.15 10.05
CA GLU A 123 -17.49 -39.45 11.24
C GLU A 123 -16.68 -39.43 12.54
N ASP A 124 -15.40 -39.80 12.47
CA ASP A 124 -14.51 -39.76 13.62
C ASP A 124 -14.17 -38.31 14.02
N THR A 125 -14.24 -38.03 15.32
CA THR A 125 -14.08 -36.68 15.87
C THR A 125 -12.67 -36.12 15.72
N ASP A 126 -11.63 -36.96 15.77
CA ASP A 126 -10.25 -36.49 15.58
C ASP A 126 -9.96 -36.25 14.09
N ALA A 127 -10.43 -37.15 13.23
CA ALA A 127 -10.36 -36.99 11.80
C ALA A 127 -11.12 -35.74 11.30
N MET A 128 -12.26 -35.40 11.91
CA MET A 128 -12.97 -34.14 11.64
C MET A 128 -12.09 -32.93 11.92
N VAL A 129 -11.43 -32.89 13.09
CA VAL A 129 -10.56 -31.76 13.47
C VAL A 129 -9.34 -31.68 12.54
N LEU A 130 -8.72 -32.80 12.20
CA LEU A 130 -7.62 -32.84 11.23
C LEU A 130 -8.03 -32.23 9.88
N ARG A 131 -9.17 -32.67 9.34
CA ARG A 131 -9.69 -32.15 8.07
C ARG A 131 -10.09 -30.68 8.17
N PHE A 132 -10.68 -30.27 9.28
CA PHE A 132 -11.02 -28.88 9.52
C PHE A 132 -9.76 -28.00 9.52
N ASN A 133 -8.71 -28.41 10.25
CA ASN A 133 -7.46 -27.66 10.35
C ASN A 133 -6.70 -27.61 9.02
N GLU A 134 -6.74 -28.66 8.18
CA GLU A 134 -6.18 -28.64 6.83
C GLU A 134 -6.78 -27.50 5.98
N TYR A 135 -8.10 -27.33 5.99
CA TYR A 135 -8.76 -26.26 5.25
C TYR A 135 -8.57 -24.89 5.91
N ALA A 136 -8.52 -24.85 7.25
CA ALA A 136 -8.20 -23.65 8.00
C ALA A 136 -6.81 -23.11 7.64
N GLU A 137 -5.80 -23.98 7.51
CA GLU A 137 -4.45 -23.62 7.04
C GLU A 137 -4.50 -22.99 5.65
N GLY A 138 -5.22 -23.61 4.71
CA GLY A 138 -5.40 -23.07 3.36
C GLY A 138 -6.06 -21.68 3.36
N MET A 139 -7.10 -21.48 4.16
CA MET A 139 -7.74 -20.17 4.33
C MET A 139 -6.77 -19.15 4.92
N VAL A 140 -6.05 -19.48 6.00
CA VAL A 140 -5.07 -18.58 6.62
C VAL A 140 -3.98 -18.17 5.62
N GLN A 141 -3.51 -19.08 4.77
CA GLN A 141 -2.57 -18.75 3.70
C GLN A 141 -3.18 -17.75 2.71
N GLN A 142 -4.41 -17.99 2.24
CA GLN A 142 -5.11 -17.08 1.33
C GLN A 142 -5.27 -15.68 1.93
N LEU A 143 -5.69 -15.59 3.20
CA LEU A 143 -5.84 -14.31 3.91
C LEU A 143 -4.49 -13.59 4.05
N ASN A 144 -3.42 -14.31 4.39
CA ASN A 144 -2.07 -13.75 4.50
C ASN A 144 -1.52 -13.25 3.15
N THR A 145 -1.88 -13.91 2.03
CA THR A 145 -1.56 -13.42 0.69
C THR A 145 -2.27 -12.10 0.41
N LEU A 146 -3.57 -12.00 0.67
CA LEU A 146 -4.31 -10.75 0.51
C LEU A 146 -3.77 -9.64 1.41
N LEU A 147 -3.38 -9.95 2.66
CA LEU A 147 -2.78 -9.00 3.59
C LEU A 147 -1.46 -8.40 3.08
N GLN A 148 -0.77 -9.00 2.10
CA GLN A 148 0.41 -8.39 1.48
C GLN A 148 0.07 -7.14 0.67
N GLU A 149 -1.10 -7.11 0.03
CA GLU A 149 -1.56 -5.97 -0.78
C GLU A 149 -1.64 -4.68 0.06
N TYR A 150 -2.04 -4.81 1.32
CA TYR A 150 -2.18 -3.70 2.26
C TYR A 150 -0.84 -3.14 2.77
N ARG A 151 0.30 -3.69 2.34
CA ARG A 151 1.62 -3.11 2.66
C ARG A 151 1.97 -1.94 1.74
N VAL A 152 1.38 -1.91 0.55
CA VAL A 152 1.71 -0.93 -0.50
C VAL A 152 0.58 0.05 -0.77
N GLY A 153 -0.63 -0.22 -0.29
CA GLY A 153 -1.78 0.65 -0.47
C GLY A 153 -2.78 0.57 0.67
N ASP A 154 -3.69 1.55 0.70
CA ASP A 154 -4.78 1.65 1.67
C ASP A 154 -6.09 1.20 1.03
N TYR A 155 -6.64 0.09 1.52
CA TYR A 155 -7.80 -0.60 0.96
C TYR A 155 -8.79 -0.99 2.07
N PRO A 156 -10.08 -1.19 1.77
CA PRO A 156 -11.05 -1.57 2.79
C PRO A 156 -10.87 -3.03 3.23
N GLY A 157 -11.32 -3.33 4.46
CA GLY A 157 -11.42 -4.70 4.98
C GLY A 157 -10.13 -5.30 5.55
N GLN A 158 -9.07 -4.50 5.77
CA GLN A 158 -7.81 -5.02 6.33
C GLN A 158 -8.01 -5.69 7.70
N ASP A 159 -8.80 -5.05 8.57
CA ASP A 159 -9.01 -5.55 9.93
C ASP A 159 -9.82 -6.84 9.94
N ILE A 160 -10.82 -6.97 9.06
CA ILE A 160 -11.59 -8.21 8.88
C ILE A 160 -10.67 -9.37 8.50
N LEU A 161 -9.68 -9.15 7.64
CA LEU A 161 -8.69 -10.18 7.28
C LEU A 161 -7.77 -10.53 8.45
N LYS A 162 -7.29 -9.54 9.22
CA LYS A 162 -6.43 -9.77 10.40
C LYS A 162 -7.19 -10.55 11.48
N ASP A 163 -8.42 -10.14 11.76
CA ASP A 163 -9.29 -10.78 12.74
C ASP A 163 -9.63 -12.20 12.30
N GLY A 164 -9.96 -12.40 11.01
CA GLY A 164 -10.16 -13.73 10.42
C GLY A 164 -8.95 -14.64 10.55
N VAL A 165 -7.73 -14.14 10.27
CA VAL A 165 -6.49 -14.90 10.51
C VAL A 165 -6.35 -15.27 11.98
N GLY A 166 -6.55 -14.32 12.90
CA GLY A 166 -6.48 -14.56 14.33
C GLY A 166 -7.50 -15.59 14.82
N LEU A 167 -8.73 -15.50 14.33
CA LEU A 167 -9.83 -16.40 14.65
C LEU A 167 -9.52 -17.83 14.19
N ILE A 168 -9.15 -17.99 12.92
CA ILE A 168 -8.94 -19.30 12.28
C ILE A 168 -7.63 -19.95 12.77
N TYR A 169 -6.55 -19.19 12.92
CA TYR A 169 -5.25 -19.74 13.28
C TYR A 169 -5.23 -20.36 14.68
N ARG A 170 -6.10 -19.91 15.59
CA ARG A 170 -6.16 -20.47 16.95
C ARG A 170 -6.49 -21.96 16.97
N THR A 171 -7.31 -22.48 16.04
CA THR A 171 -7.67 -23.91 16.04
C THR A 171 -6.53 -24.80 15.57
N ILE A 172 -5.67 -24.29 14.69
CA ILE A 172 -4.52 -25.01 14.13
C ILE A 172 -3.48 -25.33 15.21
N GLY A 173 -3.32 -24.43 16.19
CA GLY A 173 -2.34 -24.58 17.28
C GLY A 173 -2.79 -25.45 18.46
N MET A 174 -4.01 -25.99 18.46
CA MET A 174 -4.55 -26.74 19.60
C MET A 174 -4.11 -28.21 19.57
N ASN A 175 -3.70 -28.72 20.74
CA ASN A 175 -3.21 -30.10 20.89
C ASN A 175 -4.32 -31.13 21.14
N LYS A 176 -5.51 -30.69 21.54
CA LYS A 176 -6.66 -31.54 21.83
C LYS A 176 -7.84 -31.19 20.93
N SER A 177 -8.47 -32.21 20.36
CA SER A 177 -9.64 -32.05 19.50
C SER A 177 -10.80 -31.38 20.22
N ILE A 178 -11.08 -31.74 21.47
CA ILE A 178 -12.18 -31.15 22.27
C ILE A 178 -12.05 -29.62 22.43
N ASP A 179 -10.83 -29.11 22.49
CA ASP A 179 -10.57 -27.67 22.63
C ASP A 179 -10.93 -26.94 21.32
N VAL A 180 -10.65 -27.56 20.16
CA VAL A 180 -11.07 -27.05 18.86
C VAL A 180 -12.59 -26.97 18.77
N TYR A 181 -13.28 -28.05 19.15
CA TYR A 181 -14.74 -28.08 19.15
C TYR A 181 -15.37 -27.01 20.06
N LYS A 182 -14.83 -26.83 21.28
CA LYS A 182 -15.27 -25.80 22.22
C LYS A 182 -15.06 -24.41 21.64
N TYR A 183 -13.86 -24.13 21.14
CA TYR A 183 -13.51 -22.84 20.56
C TYR A 183 -14.40 -22.47 19.37
N VAL A 184 -14.57 -23.39 18.42
CA VAL A 184 -15.41 -23.15 17.23
C VAL A 184 -16.87 -22.93 17.61
N HIS A 185 -17.38 -23.64 18.61
CA HIS A 185 -18.74 -23.40 19.11
C HIS A 185 -18.88 -22.05 19.81
N GLU A 186 -17.90 -21.65 20.63
CA GLU A 186 -17.90 -20.37 21.34
C GLU A 186 -17.80 -19.16 20.40
N HIS A 187 -17.12 -19.31 19.26
CA HIS A 187 -16.89 -18.24 18.29
C HIS A 187 -17.68 -18.47 16.98
N GLU A 188 -18.76 -19.25 17.01
CA GLU A 188 -19.53 -19.61 15.82
C GLU A 188 -20.03 -18.37 15.06
N ASP A 189 -20.56 -17.38 15.79
CA ASP A 189 -21.03 -16.12 15.20
C ASP A 189 -19.90 -15.33 14.55
N GLU A 190 -18.71 -15.27 15.15
CA GLU A 190 -17.55 -14.56 14.58
C GLU A 190 -17.07 -15.20 13.26
N TYR A 191 -17.13 -16.54 13.16
CA TYR A 191 -16.83 -17.24 11.92
C TYR A 191 -17.85 -16.93 10.81
N LEU A 192 -19.14 -16.80 11.17
CA LEU A 192 -20.21 -16.46 10.24
C LEU A 192 -20.14 -15.00 9.80
N ASP A 193 -19.92 -14.07 10.72
CA ASP A 193 -19.73 -12.65 10.43
C ASP A 193 -18.52 -12.43 9.49
N PHE A 194 -17.43 -13.17 9.72
CA PHE A 194 -16.26 -13.13 8.85
C PHE A 194 -16.60 -13.56 7.42
N ILE A 195 -17.30 -14.69 7.23
CA ILE A 195 -17.61 -15.19 5.89
C ILE A 195 -18.69 -14.39 5.17
N ASP A 196 -19.48 -13.59 5.89
CA ASP A 196 -20.42 -12.65 5.28
C ASP A 196 -19.68 -11.48 4.60
N ASP A 197 -18.59 -10.98 5.19
CA ASP A 197 -17.81 -9.86 4.63
C ASP A 197 -16.70 -10.30 3.67
N PHE A 198 -16.03 -11.43 3.93
CA PHE A 198 -14.86 -11.89 3.18
C PHE A 198 -15.07 -11.99 1.65
N PRO A 199 -16.22 -12.48 1.13
CA PRO A 199 -16.46 -12.53 -0.31
C PRO A 199 -16.38 -11.18 -1.00
N TYR A 200 -16.80 -10.10 -0.33
CA TYR A 200 -16.70 -8.74 -0.88
C TYR A 200 -15.26 -8.25 -0.92
N ILE A 201 -14.48 -8.53 0.13
CA ILE A 201 -13.03 -8.23 0.15
C ILE A 201 -12.32 -8.99 -0.97
N LYS A 202 -12.60 -10.28 -1.11
CA LYS A 202 -12.01 -11.11 -2.15
C LYS A 202 -12.34 -10.59 -3.55
N ALA A 203 -13.62 -10.28 -3.81
CA ALA A 203 -14.08 -9.74 -5.08
C ALA A 203 -13.47 -8.36 -5.39
N PHE A 204 -13.19 -7.55 -4.38
CA PHE A 204 -12.53 -6.26 -4.54
C PHE A 204 -11.14 -6.39 -5.18
N PHE A 205 -10.34 -7.36 -4.72
CA PHE A 205 -8.99 -7.60 -5.24
C PHE A 205 -8.96 -8.39 -6.56
N GLU A 206 -9.92 -9.30 -6.78
CA GLU A 206 -9.96 -10.11 -8.02
C GLU A 206 -10.58 -9.35 -9.21
N GLY A 207 -11.36 -8.30 -8.94
CA GLY A 207 -12.08 -7.53 -9.96
C GLY A 207 -11.44 -6.19 -10.33
N THR A 208 -12.25 -5.30 -10.93
CA THR A 208 -11.84 -3.94 -11.31
C THR A 208 -11.97 -2.93 -10.18
N GLN A 209 -12.52 -3.33 -9.02
CA GLN A 209 -12.78 -2.41 -7.92
C GLN A 209 -11.50 -1.81 -7.34
N LYS A 210 -10.42 -2.61 -7.24
CA LYS A 210 -9.10 -2.12 -6.81
C LYS A 210 -8.60 -0.96 -7.68
N SER A 211 -8.62 -1.10 -9.02
CA SER A 211 -8.10 -0.05 -9.91
C SER A 211 -8.99 1.20 -9.91
N ILE A 212 -10.30 1.04 -9.75
CA ILE A 212 -11.22 2.17 -9.57
C ILE A 212 -10.88 2.93 -8.28
N TRP A 213 -10.65 2.20 -7.19
CA TRP A 213 -10.30 2.74 -5.87
C TRP A 213 -8.97 3.50 -5.89
N GLU A 214 -7.92 2.89 -6.44
CA GLU A 214 -6.59 3.52 -6.59
C GLU A 214 -6.68 4.82 -7.41
N LYS A 215 -7.44 4.80 -8.50
CA LYS A 215 -7.66 6.00 -9.32
C LYS A 215 -8.41 7.10 -8.55
N THR A 216 -9.38 6.73 -7.71
CA THR A 216 -10.05 7.68 -6.83
C THR A 216 -9.07 8.29 -5.81
N GLN A 217 -8.17 7.49 -5.23
CA GLN A 217 -7.13 8.00 -4.33
C GLN A 217 -6.21 8.99 -5.03
N GLU A 218 -5.76 8.69 -6.25
CA GLU A 218 -4.93 9.60 -7.07
C GLU A 218 -5.63 10.94 -7.31
N TYR A 219 -6.92 10.92 -7.65
CA TYR A 219 -7.70 12.13 -7.88
C TYR A 219 -7.88 12.98 -6.62
N ILE A 220 -8.13 12.32 -5.48
CA ILE A 220 -8.17 13.00 -4.18
C ILE A 220 -6.82 13.66 -3.87
N GLU A 221 -5.71 12.95 -4.07
CA GLU A 221 -4.36 13.47 -3.81
C GLU A 221 -4.04 14.68 -4.70
N ILE A 222 -4.30 14.58 -6.01
CA ILE A 222 -4.10 15.69 -6.96
C ILE A 222 -4.96 16.90 -6.57
N PHE A 223 -6.21 16.67 -6.18
CA PHE A 223 -7.09 17.74 -5.71
C PHE A 223 -6.57 18.37 -4.41
N ASP A 224 -6.17 17.58 -3.44
CA ASP A 224 -5.69 18.09 -2.15
C ASP A 224 -4.42 18.94 -2.32
N GLU A 225 -3.50 18.54 -3.21
CA GLU A 225 -2.31 19.34 -3.58
C GLU A 225 -2.67 20.69 -4.27
N SER A 226 -3.80 20.74 -4.97
CA SER A 226 -4.20 21.87 -5.82
C SER A 226 -5.36 22.70 -5.28
N SER A 227 -6.02 22.25 -4.22
CA SER A 227 -7.26 22.80 -3.66
C SER A 227 -7.19 24.30 -3.37
N ALA A 228 -6.05 24.79 -2.88
CA ALA A 228 -5.83 26.22 -2.61
C ALA A 228 -5.88 27.12 -3.86
N TYR A 229 -5.72 26.54 -5.06
CA TYR A 229 -5.70 27.25 -6.34
C TYR A 229 -6.97 27.04 -7.15
N ILE A 230 -7.86 26.15 -6.70
CA ILE A 230 -9.06 25.76 -7.44
C ILE A 230 -10.29 26.22 -6.66
N LEU A 231 -11.07 27.13 -7.24
CA LEU A 231 -12.40 27.46 -6.72
C LEU A 231 -13.46 26.72 -7.53
N SER A 232 -13.95 25.59 -7.01
CA SER A 232 -15.03 24.83 -7.63
C SER A 232 -15.83 24.04 -6.58
N GLU A 233 -17.01 24.54 -6.21
CA GLU A 233 -17.92 23.86 -5.27
C GLU A 233 -18.32 22.46 -5.77
N GLU A 234 -18.46 22.28 -7.08
CA GLU A 234 -18.79 20.98 -7.66
C GLU A 234 -17.65 19.97 -7.45
N LEU A 235 -16.41 20.40 -7.66
CA LEU A 235 -15.24 19.54 -7.50
C LEU A 235 -14.99 19.20 -6.01
N GLU A 236 -15.20 20.17 -5.12
CA GLU A 236 -15.19 19.95 -3.67
C GLU A 236 -16.24 18.91 -3.27
N SER A 237 -17.49 19.05 -3.74
CA SER A 237 -18.56 18.10 -3.44
C SER A 237 -18.27 16.69 -3.96
N ILE A 238 -17.72 16.56 -5.17
CA ILE A 238 -17.32 15.27 -5.75
C ILE A 238 -16.22 14.63 -4.89
N THR A 239 -15.16 15.39 -4.58
CA THR A 239 -14.04 14.92 -3.77
C THR A 239 -14.49 14.52 -2.36
N ASP A 240 -15.40 15.28 -1.75
CA ASP A 240 -15.97 14.95 -0.44
C ASP A 240 -16.75 13.63 -0.48
N ARG A 241 -17.55 13.38 -1.53
CA ARG A 241 -18.25 12.10 -1.70
C ARG A 241 -17.27 10.95 -1.88
N MET A 242 -16.22 11.14 -2.70
CA MET A 242 -15.16 10.14 -2.86
C MET A 242 -14.50 9.81 -1.52
N LYS A 243 -14.04 10.85 -0.78
CA LYS A 243 -13.43 10.70 0.57
C LYS A 243 -14.38 10.00 1.54
N ALA A 244 -15.67 10.32 1.51
CA ALA A 244 -16.67 9.69 2.36
C ALA A 244 -16.78 8.19 2.08
N ILE A 245 -16.78 7.77 0.81
CA ILE A 245 -16.79 6.35 0.42
C ILE A 245 -15.50 5.66 0.88
N LEU A 246 -14.33 6.28 0.66
CA LEU A 246 -13.06 5.67 1.03
C LEU A 246 -12.90 5.44 2.55
N LYS A 247 -13.60 6.23 3.37
CA LYS A 247 -13.59 6.14 4.84
C LYS A 247 -14.61 5.16 5.43
N MET A 248 -15.48 4.56 4.62
CA MET A 248 -16.48 3.61 5.12
C MET A 248 -15.81 2.29 5.52
N SER A 249 -16.28 1.67 6.61
CA SER A 249 -15.82 0.33 7.01
C SER A 249 -16.23 -0.76 6.03
N ARG A 250 -17.39 -0.62 5.37
CA ARG A 250 -17.94 -1.55 4.37
C ARG A 250 -18.35 -0.82 3.08
N PRO A 251 -17.41 -0.37 2.24
CA PRO A 251 -17.71 0.50 1.11
C PRO A 251 -18.25 -0.24 -0.12
N TYR A 252 -18.24 -1.58 -0.17
CA TYR A 252 -18.41 -2.38 -1.39
C TYR A 252 -19.64 -2.04 -2.24
N ASN A 253 -20.77 -1.71 -1.59
CA ASN A 253 -22.00 -1.30 -2.29
C ASN A 253 -21.93 0.10 -2.91
N PHE A 254 -21.04 0.95 -2.41
CA PHE A 254 -20.83 2.33 -2.84
C PHE A 254 -19.65 2.46 -3.82
N ILE A 255 -18.77 1.46 -3.92
CA ILE A 255 -17.67 1.46 -4.92
C ILE A 255 -18.20 1.61 -6.34
N LYS A 256 -19.41 1.14 -6.63
CA LYS A 256 -20.06 1.32 -7.94
C LYS A 256 -20.34 2.78 -8.32
N GLU A 257 -20.33 3.71 -7.36
CA GLU A 257 -20.49 5.15 -7.60
C GLU A 257 -19.16 5.80 -8.02
N LEU A 258 -18.03 5.23 -7.60
CA LEU A 258 -16.70 5.80 -7.85
C LEU A 258 -16.37 5.98 -9.34
N PRO A 259 -16.75 5.09 -10.28
CA PRO A 259 -16.50 5.31 -11.70
C PRO A 259 -17.11 6.61 -12.24
N GLU A 260 -18.37 6.89 -11.91
CA GLU A 260 -19.06 8.11 -12.33
C GLU A 260 -18.44 9.34 -11.68
N LEU A 261 -18.13 9.26 -10.38
CA LEU A 261 -17.44 10.33 -9.66
C LEU A 261 -16.07 10.62 -10.28
N ASN A 262 -15.30 9.58 -10.60
CA ASN A 262 -13.97 9.69 -11.23
C ASN A 262 -14.08 10.34 -12.61
N GLU A 263 -15.07 9.97 -13.41
CA GLU A 263 -15.28 10.58 -14.74
C GLU A 263 -15.62 12.06 -14.63
N ARG A 264 -16.57 12.41 -13.74
CA ARG A 264 -16.95 13.81 -13.49
C ARG A 264 -15.78 14.63 -12.97
N PHE A 265 -15.05 14.10 -11.99
CA PHE A 265 -13.83 14.73 -11.47
C PHE A 265 -12.84 15.01 -12.60
N SER A 266 -12.50 13.98 -13.38
CA SER A 266 -11.52 14.09 -14.47
C SER A 266 -11.92 15.17 -15.47
N ARG A 267 -13.19 15.21 -15.88
CA ARG A 267 -13.67 16.20 -16.84
C ARG A 267 -13.53 17.63 -16.31
N ILE A 268 -14.07 17.90 -15.12
CA ILE A 268 -14.07 19.24 -14.52
C ILE A 268 -12.65 19.70 -14.21
N TYR A 269 -11.84 18.79 -13.64
CA TYR A 269 -10.46 19.09 -13.30
C TYR A 269 -9.62 19.38 -14.55
N SER A 270 -9.78 18.61 -15.64
CA SER A 270 -9.11 18.88 -16.92
C SER A 270 -9.51 20.23 -17.52
N GLU A 271 -10.78 20.61 -17.47
CA GLU A 271 -11.23 21.93 -17.96
C GLU A 271 -10.58 23.09 -17.18
N ILE A 272 -10.46 22.94 -15.86
CA ILE A 272 -9.77 23.94 -15.00
C ILE A 272 -8.28 23.97 -15.33
N LEU A 273 -7.65 22.80 -15.47
CA LEU A 273 -6.25 22.66 -15.81
C LEU A 273 -5.92 23.35 -17.15
N ASP A 274 -6.73 23.09 -18.19
CA ASP A 274 -6.57 23.69 -19.52
C ASP A 274 -6.71 25.22 -19.47
N LYS A 275 -7.68 25.72 -18.69
CA LYS A 275 -7.91 27.16 -18.50
C LYS A 275 -6.73 27.85 -17.81
N GLU A 276 -6.17 27.22 -16.77
CA GLU A 276 -5.00 27.74 -16.06
C GLU A 276 -3.70 27.61 -16.87
N LEU A 277 -3.59 26.58 -17.71
CA LEU A 277 -2.44 26.34 -18.57
C LEU A 277 -2.37 27.34 -19.74
N ALA A 278 -3.51 27.69 -20.34
CA ALA A 278 -3.58 28.58 -21.51
C ALA A 278 -2.79 29.90 -21.38
N PRO A 279 -2.93 30.72 -20.32
CA PRO A 279 -2.15 31.95 -20.18
C PRO A 279 -0.64 31.68 -20.06
N ILE A 280 -0.25 30.54 -19.48
CA ILE A 280 1.17 30.19 -19.31
C ILE A 280 1.81 29.81 -20.64
N LEU A 281 1.11 29.06 -21.49
CA LEU A 281 1.59 28.76 -22.84
C LEU A 281 1.79 30.05 -23.65
N VAL A 282 0.89 31.03 -23.50
CA VAL A 282 1.07 32.37 -24.09
C VAL A 282 2.32 33.07 -23.55
N GLU A 283 2.57 33.03 -22.24
CA GLU A 283 3.78 33.61 -21.65
C GLU A 283 5.07 32.92 -22.14
N ILE A 284 5.07 31.58 -22.24
CA ILE A 284 6.19 30.80 -22.81
C ILE A 284 6.44 31.22 -24.27
N GLN A 285 5.39 31.34 -25.07
CA GLN A 285 5.50 31.71 -26.48
C GLN A 285 5.93 33.18 -26.66
N ASN A 286 5.51 34.08 -25.78
CA ASN A 286 5.96 35.48 -25.76
C ASN A 286 7.45 35.56 -25.42
N ALA A 287 7.91 34.84 -24.39
CA ALA A 287 9.32 34.75 -24.02
C ALA A 287 10.19 34.22 -25.17
N LYS A 288 9.73 33.16 -25.85
CA LYS A 288 10.39 32.60 -27.04
C LYS A 288 10.47 33.61 -28.18
N THR A 289 9.35 34.26 -28.51
CA THR A 289 9.30 35.28 -29.57
C THR A 289 10.27 36.43 -29.27
N ARG A 290 10.31 36.90 -28.02
CA ARG A 290 11.20 37.98 -27.57
C ARG A 290 12.68 37.64 -27.75
N VAL A 291 13.09 36.42 -27.36
CA VAL A 291 14.48 35.95 -27.50
C VAL A 291 14.85 35.78 -28.98
N LEU A 292 13.99 35.16 -29.79
CA LEU A 292 14.27 34.91 -31.21
C LEU A 292 14.31 36.20 -32.03
N ALA A 293 13.46 37.17 -31.72
CA ALA A 293 13.52 38.49 -32.35
C ALA A 293 14.86 39.20 -32.06
N GLU A 294 15.43 39.02 -30.87
CA GLU A 294 16.77 39.56 -30.55
C GLU A 294 17.87 38.82 -31.30
N VAL A 295 17.75 37.49 -31.50
CA VAL A 295 18.69 36.71 -32.32
C VAL A 295 18.68 37.20 -33.77
N GLU A 296 17.50 37.32 -34.38
CA GLU A 296 17.31 37.73 -35.78
C GLU A 296 17.81 39.17 -36.01
N LYS A 297 17.44 40.10 -35.12
CA LYS A 297 17.86 41.50 -35.19
C LYS A 297 19.38 41.67 -35.21
N ASN A 298 20.11 40.72 -34.61
CA ASN A 298 21.57 40.78 -34.50
C ASN A 298 22.31 39.77 -35.42
N GLY A 299 21.60 39.00 -36.25
CA GLY A 299 22.20 38.05 -37.19
C GLY A 299 22.95 36.91 -36.50
N LEU A 300 22.36 36.30 -35.47
CA LEU A 300 22.96 35.23 -34.63
C LEU A 300 22.21 33.88 -34.74
N GLU A 301 21.44 33.70 -35.81
CA GLU A 301 20.55 32.56 -36.02
C GLU A 301 21.30 31.22 -36.03
N ASP A 302 22.44 31.19 -36.71
CA ASP A 302 23.32 30.03 -36.86
C ASP A 302 23.88 29.52 -35.52
N ILE A 303 24.07 30.42 -34.55
CA ILE A 303 24.62 30.09 -33.23
C ILE A 303 23.52 29.64 -32.26
N PHE A 304 22.42 30.40 -32.20
CA PHE A 304 21.50 30.31 -31.06
C PHE A 304 20.11 29.75 -31.38
N GLU A 305 19.58 29.94 -32.58
CA GLU A 305 18.18 29.71 -32.88
C GLU A 305 17.74 28.26 -32.58
N GLY A 306 18.50 27.27 -33.07
CA GLY A 306 18.17 25.87 -32.91
C GLY A 306 18.11 25.42 -31.44
N ARG A 307 19.06 25.87 -30.61
CA ARG A 307 19.11 25.54 -29.18
C ARG A 307 17.98 26.22 -28.41
N PHE A 308 17.74 27.50 -28.66
CA PHE A 308 16.69 28.26 -27.97
C PHE A 308 15.30 27.73 -28.32
N ARG A 309 15.02 27.45 -29.60
CA ARG A 309 13.76 26.83 -30.03
C ARG A 309 13.51 25.49 -29.34
N ARG A 310 14.55 24.65 -29.20
CA ARG A 310 14.43 23.36 -28.53
C ARG A 310 14.11 23.54 -27.04
N ALA A 311 14.83 24.42 -26.34
CA ALA A 311 14.60 24.66 -24.93
C ALA A 311 13.17 25.14 -24.62
N PHE A 312 12.64 26.09 -25.42
CA PHE A 312 11.25 26.53 -25.24
C PHE A 312 10.23 25.45 -25.62
N LYS A 313 10.50 24.64 -26.66
CA LYS A 313 9.64 23.50 -27.02
C LYS A 313 9.60 22.44 -25.92
N ASP A 314 10.73 22.18 -25.27
CA ASP A 314 10.80 21.23 -24.15
C ASP A 314 10.05 21.78 -22.93
N LEU A 315 10.13 23.09 -22.67
CA LEU A 315 9.35 23.76 -21.62
C LEU A 315 7.84 23.71 -21.89
N GLU A 316 7.43 24.00 -23.12
CA GLU A 316 6.04 23.92 -23.59
C GLU A 316 5.47 22.51 -23.37
N LYS A 317 6.19 21.48 -23.82
CA LYS A 317 5.81 20.07 -23.59
C LYS A 317 5.70 19.70 -22.12
N LYS A 318 6.60 20.20 -21.27
CA LYS A 318 6.53 19.95 -19.82
C LYS A 318 5.31 20.61 -19.20
N ALA A 319 4.95 21.81 -19.64
CA ALA A 319 3.76 22.52 -19.18
C ALA A 319 2.48 21.78 -19.63
N GLU A 320 2.41 21.35 -20.89
CA GLU A 320 1.29 20.55 -21.43
C GLU A 320 1.11 19.19 -20.74
N ALA A 321 2.20 18.55 -20.31
CA ALA A 321 2.16 17.27 -19.61
C ALA A 321 1.85 17.41 -18.10
N CYS A 322 1.75 18.64 -17.56
CA CYS A 322 1.52 18.87 -16.15
C CYS A 322 0.06 18.65 -15.78
N ASN A 323 -0.21 17.68 -14.90
CA ASN A 323 -1.56 17.35 -14.42
C ASN A 323 -1.94 18.05 -13.09
N ASN A 324 -1.16 19.03 -12.64
CA ASN A 324 -1.34 19.65 -11.34
C ASN A 324 -1.35 21.19 -11.42
N VAL A 325 -2.49 21.78 -11.04
CA VAL A 325 -2.72 23.23 -11.09
C VAL A 325 -1.75 24.01 -10.20
N ALA A 326 -1.39 23.49 -9.02
CA ALA A 326 -0.44 24.16 -8.13
C ALA A 326 0.97 24.26 -8.75
N LYS A 327 1.34 23.29 -9.60
CA LYS A 327 2.67 23.22 -10.25
C LYS A 327 2.74 24.05 -11.53
N ILE A 328 1.60 24.32 -12.18
CA ILE A 328 1.49 25.05 -13.45
C ILE A 328 2.13 26.45 -13.38
N ASN A 329 1.90 27.20 -12.29
CA ASN A 329 2.49 28.53 -12.09
C ASN A 329 4.03 28.54 -12.07
N GLY A 330 4.66 27.40 -11.78
CA GLY A 330 6.13 27.26 -11.82
C GLY A 330 6.71 27.46 -13.22
N PHE A 331 6.01 27.00 -14.27
CA PHE A 331 6.47 27.14 -15.65
C PHE A 331 6.52 28.60 -16.11
N ARG A 332 5.66 29.44 -15.56
CA ARG A 332 5.68 30.89 -15.78
C ARG A 332 6.99 31.52 -15.31
N LEU A 333 7.50 31.09 -14.16
CA LEU A 333 8.77 31.54 -13.63
C LEU A 333 9.94 30.95 -14.41
N GLU A 334 9.85 29.68 -14.81
CA GLU A 334 10.88 29.02 -15.63
C GLU A 334 11.03 29.71 -16.99
N ALA A 335 9.91 30.06 -17.64
CA ALA A 335 9.89 30.80 -18.89
C ALA A 335 10.60 32.17 -18.79
N ASP A 336 10.32 32.92 -17.73
CA ASP A 336 10.95 34.23 -17.50
C ASP A 336 12.45 34.10 -17.24
N LYS A 337 12.87 33.15 -16.38
CA LYS A 337 14.29 32.87 -16.15
C LYS A 337 15.01 32.43 -17.42
N LEU A 338 14.36 31.60 -18.24
CA LEU A 338 14.91 31.12 -19.50
C LEU A 338 15.08 32.27 -20.51
N LYS A 339 14.08 33.17 -20.59
CA LYS A 339 14.13 34.42 -21.37
C LYS A 339 15.34 35.26 -20.98
N ILE A 340 15.48 35.59 -19.69
CA ILE A 340 16.57 36.43 -19.19
C ILE A 340 17.93 35.78 -19.46
N ARG A 341 18.08 34.48 -19.20
CA ARG A 341 19.32 33.75 -19.45
C ARG A 341 19.73 33.86 -20.91
N PHE A 342 18.82 33.58 -21.83
CA PHE A 342 19.10 33.62 -23.27
C PHE A 342 19.40 35.03 -23.78
N LEU A 343 18.72 36.07 -23.27
CA LEU A 343 19.05 37.45 -23.60
C LEU A 343 20.46 37.84 -23.11
N ASN A 344 20.87 37.35 -21.94
CA ASN A 344 22.23 37.55 -21.43
C ASN A 344 23.26 36.83 -22.31
N GLU A 345 23.00 35.59 -22.73
CA GLU A 345 23.89 34.85 -23.65
C GLU A 345 24.06 35.58 -25.01
N ILE A 346 22.98 36.13 -25.57
CA ILE A 346 23.05 36.97 -26.78
C ILE A 346 23.91 38.21 -26.51
N THR A 347 23.69 38.85 -25.37
CA THR A 347 24.40 40.07 -24.97
C THR A 347 25.90 39.83 -24.81
N GLU A 348 26.29 38.71 -24.23
CA GLU A 348 27.69 38.28 -24.07
C GLU A 348 28.36 38.05 -25.43
N GLU A 349 27.70 37.36 -26.35
CA GLU A 349 28.23 37.11 -27.70
C GLU A 349 28.41 38.43 -28.48
N LEU A 350 27.46 39.36 -28.36
CA LEU A 350 27.58 40.69 -28.98
C LEU A 350 28.75 41.49 -28.39
N GLN A 351 28.93 41.44 -27.06
CA GLN A 351 30.08 42.09 -26.43
C GLN A 351 31.40 41.45 -26.86
N LYS A 352 31.45 40.13 -27.01
CA LYS A 352 32.62 39.41 -27.50
C LYS A 352 32.97 39.85 -28.93
N ARG A 353 32.01 39.83 -29.85
CA ARG A 353 32.20 40.29 -31.24
C ARG A 353 32.63 41.77 -31.30
N ALA A 354 32.06 42.63 -30.45
CA ALA A 354 32.46 44.03 -30.38
C ALA A 354 33.89 44.24 -29.87
N ARG A 355 34.34 43.45 -28.88
CA ARG A 355 35.73 43.46 -28.40
C ARG A 355 36.70 42.96 -29.47
N GLU A 356 36.38 41.86 -30.14
CA GLU A 356 37.20 41.33 -31.23
C GLU A 356 37.33 42.31 -32.40
N GLN A 357 36.27 43.05 -32.74
CA GLN A 357 36.33 44.12 -33.74
C GLN A 357 37.19 45.29 -33.28
N ALA A 358 37.05 45.74 -32.02
CA ALA A 358 37.86 46.82 -31.46
C ALA A 358 39.36 46.48 -31.40
N GLU A 359 39.70 45.24 -31.04
CA GLU A 359 41.09 44.74 -31.05
C GLU A 359 41.65 44.69 -32.48
N LYS A 360 40.89 44.20 -33.47
CA LYS A 360 41.31 44.22 -34.88
C LYS A 360 41.57 45.64 -35.40
N LEU A 361 40.73 46.61 -35.03
CA LEU A 361 40.89 48.03 -35.37
C LEU A 361 42.11 48.67 -34.69
N GLN A 362 42.52 48.20 -33.52
CA GLN A 362 43.74 48.66 -32.84
C GLN A 362 45.02 48.08 -33.45
N VAL A 363 45.00 46.84 -33.93
CA VAL A 363 46.16 46.20 -34.58
C VAL A 363 46.45 46.82 -35.96
N ASP A 364 45.43 47.29 -36.68
CA ASP A 364 45.58 47.91 -38.02
C ASP A 364 46.06 49.38 -37.97
N LYS A 365 45.92 50.07 -36.82
CA LYS A 365 46.46 51.44 -36.59
C LYS A 365 47.96 51.47 -36.24
N SER A 366 48.77 50.65 -36.91
CA SER A 366 50.25 50.65 -36.85
C SER A 366 50.91 51.77 -37.69
N LYS A 367 50.23 52.90 -37.93
CA LYS A 367 50.80 54.12 -38.53
C LYS A 367 50.31 55.37 -37.78
N PRO A 368 51.19 56.36 -37.53
CA PRO A 368 50.89 57.43 -36.59
C PRO A 368 49.98 58.47 -37.24
N SER A 369 48.74 58.57 -36.78
CA SER A 369 47.94 59.82 -36.82
C SER A 369 46.74 59.71 -35.87
N GLU A 370 46.60 60.76 -35.04
CA GLU A 370 45.52 61.17 -34.13
C GLU A 370 44.82 60.12 -33.24
N VAL A 371 44.93 60.37 -31.94
CA VAL A 371 44.30 59.63 -30.84
C VAL A 371 42.78 59.84 -30.89
N GLU A 372 42.07 59.00 -31.64
CA GLU A 372 40.65 58.79 -31.41
C GLU A 372 40.47 57.99 -30.11
N ILE A 373 39.94 58.67 -29.08
CA ILE A 373 39.58 58.08 -27.80
C ILE A 373 38.52 57.00 -28.05
N VAL A 374 38.92 55.72 -27.98
CA VAL A 374 38.01 54.58 -28.03
C VAL A 374 37.08 54.66 -26.82
N LYS A 375 35.83 55.08 -27.02
CA LYS A 375 34.83 55.12 -25.94
C LYS A 375 34.68 53.70 -25.35
N PRO A 376 34.68 53.53 -24.02
CA PRO A 376 34.55 52.22 -23.40
C PRO A 376 33.20 51.59 -23.79
N ILE A 377 33.24 50.34 -24.24
CA ILE A 377 32.05 49.55 -24.57
C ILE A 377 31.28 49.31 -23.27
N LYS A 378 30.10 49.93 -23.13
CA LYS A 378 29.24 49.74 -21.95
C LYS A 378 28.78 48.29 -21.85
N LYS A 379 28.84 47.70 -20.66
CA LYS A 379 28.29 46.36 -20.38
C LYS A 379 26.77 46.44 -20.48
N LYS A 380 26.13 45.46 -21.11
CA LYS A 380 24.65 45.33 -21.13
C LYS A 380 24.23 44.21 -20.19
N ARG A 381 23.17 44.40 -19.40
CA ARG A 381 22.59 43.41 -18.48
C ARG A 381 21.06 43.42 -18.60
N ASN A 382 20.43 42.25 -18.71
CA ASN A 382 18.97 42.11 -18.74
C ASN A 382 18.45 41.68 -17.38
N ILE A 383 17.42 42.35 -16.88
CA ILE A 383 16.82 42.10 -15.55
C ILE A 383 15.30 41.99 -15.73
N SER A 384 14.65 41.06 -15.02
CA SER A 384 13.19 40.95 -15.03
C SER A 384 12.55 42.06 -14.19
N ILE A 385 11.45 42.65 -14.66
CA ILE A 385 10.67 43.60 -13.87
C ILE A 385 10.17 42.96 -12.56
N ARG A 386 10.00 41.64 -12.51
CA ARG A 386 9.58 40.89 -11.32
C ARG A 386 10.62 40.94 -10.21
N ASP A 387 11.91 41.04 -10.55
CA ASP A 387 13.00 41.13 -9.57
C ASP A 387 13.08 42.55 -8.97
N ILE A 388 12.60 43.56 -9.71
CA ILE A 388 12.65 44.97 -9.33
C ILE A 388 11.38 45.39 -8.57
N ASN A 389 10.21 44.93 -9.02
CA ASN A 389 8.93 45.21 -8.40
C ASN A 389 8.50 44.10 -7.42
N ILE A 390 9.07 44.13 -6.22
CA ILE A 390 8.80 43.19 -5.12
C ILE A 390 7.41 43.42 -4.46
N ALA A 391 6.69 44.49 -4.80
CA ALA A 391 5.39 44.76 -4.18
C ALA A 391 4.32 43.78 -4.70
N HIS A 392 3.65 43.07 -3.79
CA HIS A 392 2.61 42.11 -4.14
C HIS A 392 1.29 42.75 -4.61
N SER A 393 1.01 43.98 -4.18
CA SER A 393 -0.13 44.77 -4.63
C SER A 393 0.10 46.27 -4.37
N TRP A 394 -0.53 47.12 -5.18
CA TRP A 394 -0.60 48.57 -4.97
C TRP A 394 -2.03 48.93 -4.59
N GLN A 395 -2.21 49.62 -3.47
CA GLN A 395 -3.49 50.21 -3.08
C GLN A 395 -3.40 51.71 -3.27
N ILE A 396 -4.23 52.24 -4.16
CA ILE A 396 -4.15 53.63 -4.61
C ILE A 396 -5.51 54.28 -4.36
N GLU A 397 -5.54 55.24 -3.45
CA GLU A 397 -6.71 56.10 -3.20
C GLU A 397 -6.40 57.57 -3.51
N THR A 398 -5.13 57.95 -3.39
CA THR A 398 -4.63 59.31 -3.55
C THR A 398 -3.47 59.39 -4.54
N ILE A 399 -3.15 60.60 -5.02
CA ILE A 399 -1.99 60.82 -5.89
C ILE A 399 -0.68 60.55 -5.14
N GLU A 400 -0.66 60.85 -3.84
CA GLU A 400 0.46 60.60 -2.95
C GLU A 400 0.81 59.10 -2.85
N ASP A 401 -0.19 58.21 -2.91
CA ASP A 401 0.06 56.76 -2.97
C ASP A 401 0.78 56.35 -4.25
N ILE A 402 0.42 56.94 -5.40
CA ILE A 402 1.10 56.71 -6.68
C ILE A 402 2.56 57.14 -6.57
N ASP A 403 2.80 58.36 -6.08
CA ASP A 403 4.15 58.90 -5.94
C ASP A 403 5.00 58.05 -4.99
N ARG A 404 4.41 57.52 -3.92
CA ARG A 404 5.08 56.58 -3.00
C ARG A 404 5.56 55.31 -3.73
N TYR A 405 4.68 54.67 -4.51
CA TYR A 405 5.04 53.45 -5.24
C TYR A 405 6.08 53.72 -6.34
N LEU A 406 5.92 54.79 -7.11
CA LEU A 406 6.87 55.19 -8.14
C LEU A 406 8.23 55.56 -7.56
N THR A 407 8.27 56.22 -6.40
CA THR A 407 9.52 56.56 -5.71
C THR A 407 10.25 55.31 -5.23
N ALA A 408 9.52 54.33 -4.69
CA ALA A 408 10.11 53.05 -4.29
C ALA A 408 10.67 52.26 -5.49
N LEU A 409 9.93 52.23 -6.60
CA LEU A 409 10.38 51.60 -7.85
C LEU A 409 11.62 52.31 -8.41
N ARG A 410 11.61 53.65 -8.46
CA ARG A 410 12.75 54.47 -8.88
C ARG A 410 13.99 54.14 -8.05
N LYS A 411 13.88 54.13 -6.72
CA LYS A 411 15.02 53.87 -5.83
C LYS A 411 15.66 52.50 -6.10
N ARG A 412 14.86 51.48 -6.41
CA ARG A 412 15.38 50.15 -6.78
C ARG A 412 16.04 50.15 -8.15
N LEU A 413 15.46 50.83 -9.12
CA LEU A 413 16.07 51.00 -10.44
C LEU A 413 17.43 51.70 -10.33
N GLU A 414 17.53 52.74 -9.50
CA GLU A 414 18.78 53.45 -9.22
C GLU A 414 19.84 52.52 -8.59
N GLN A 415 19.44 51.57 -7.75
CA GLN A 415 20.36 50.60 -7.13
C GLN A 415 20.96 49.60 -8.12
N GLU A 416 20.26 49.27 -9.20
CA GLU A 416 20.79 48.35 -10.21
C GLU A 416 21.75 49.03 -11.20
N ILE A 417 21.76 50.38 -11.26
CA ILE A 417 22.61 51.17 -12.18
C ILE A 417 24.05 51.24 -11.67
N GLU A 418 24.95 50.56 -12.36
CA GLU A 418 26.40 50.66 -12.19
C GLU A 418 27.05 51.57 -13.25
N GLU A 419 28.22 52.14 -12.95
CA GLU A 419 29.00 52.89 -13.94
C GLU A 419 29.32 52.03 -15.17
N ASN A 420 29.12 52.59 -16.36
CA ASN A 420 29.32 51.94 -17.67
C ASN A 420 28.44 50.69 -17.93
N THR A 421 27.27 50.59 -17.29
CA THR A 421 26.29 49.53 -17.57
C THR A 421 25.00 50.07 -18.22
N ILE A 422 24.46 49.34 -19.20
CA ILE A 422 23.12 49.54 -19.79
C ILE A 422 22.24 48.41 -19.27
N ILE A 423 21.14 48.78 -18.62
CA ILE A 423 20.17 47.82 -18.09
C ILE A 423 18.96 47.77 -19.02
N ASN A 424 18.62 46.57 -19.47
CA ASN A 424 17.35 46.31 -20.15
C ASN A 424 16.40 45.67 -19.14
N ILE A 425 15.24 46.29 -18.95
CA ILE A 425 14.19 45.75 -18.08
C ILE A 425 13.22 44.97 -18.96
N GLU A 426 13.11 43.68 -18.71
CA GLU A 426 12.22 42.79 -19.44
C GLU A 426 10.93 42.58 -18.66
N PHE A 427 9.80 42.71 -19.35
CA PHE A 427 8.45 42.59 -18.77
C PHE A 427 7.87 41.18 -18.99
#